data_AF-A0A1F7RL86-F1
#
_entry.id   AF-A0A1F7RL86-F1
#
_cell.length_a   1.000
_cell.length_b   1.000
_cell.length_c   1.000
_cell.angle_alpha   90.00
_cell.angle_beta   90.00
_cell.angle_gamma   90.00
#
_symmetry.space_group_name_H-M   'P 1'
#
loop_
_entity.id
_entity.type
_entity.pdbx_description
1 polymer ?
#
loop_
_entity_poly.entity_id
_entity_poly.type
_entity_poly.pdbx_seq_one_letter_code
_entity_poly.pdbx_strand_id
1 'polypeptide(L)'
;MLQVEQVFRDIKSTLKTRPIFHKIDETIRGHVFCSFLALMLRKELARRLEKSGHYFEWEDIKRDLKALQETVIADKGKRFAIRSQCLGTGGIVMREIGVSAPPTVRELL
;
A
#
# COMPACT_ATOMS: atom_id res chain seq x y z
N MET A 1 -14.02 10.80 -18.27
CA MET A 1 -14.69 9.55 -18.69
C MET A 1 -13.74 8.36 -18.83
N LEU A 2 -12.50 8.55 -19.34
CA LEU A 2 -11.55 7.45 -19.62
C LEU A 2 -11.00 6.69 -18.39
N GLN A 3 -10.84 7.37 -17.24
CA GLN A 3 -10.29 6.73 -16.03
C GLN A 3 -11.22 5.68 -15.42
N VAL A 4 -12.54 5.91 -15.46
CA VAL A 4 -13.52 4.95 -14.97
C VAL A 4 -13.51 3.71 -15.85
N GLU A 5 -13.50 3.89 -17.16
CA GLU A 5 -13.41 2.76 -18.09
C GLU A 5 -12.13 1.96 -17.91
N GLN A 6 -10.98 2.59 -17.67
CA GLN A 6 -9.73 1.87 -17.44
C GLN A 6 -9.78 1.04 -16.15
N VAL A 7 -10.31 1.60 -15.05
CA VAL A 7 -10.52 0.87 -13.79
C VAL A 7 -11.45 -0.33 -14.00
N PHE A 8 -12.55 -0.16 -14.73
CA PHE A 8 -13.46 -1.27 -15.05
C PHE A 8 -12.81 -2.32 -15.96
N ARG A 9 -11.95 -1.91 -16.88
CA ARG A 9 -11.22 -2.81 -17.80
C ARG A 9 -10.17 -3.64 -17.06
N ASP A 10 -9.44 -3.04 -16.14
CA ASP A 10 -8.41 -3.71 -15.32
C ASP A 10 -9.04 -4.72 -14.35
N ILE A 11 -10.20 -4.36 -13.75
CA ILE A 11 -11.00 -5.27 -12.92
C ILE A 11 -11.46 -6.49 -13.75
N LYS A 12 -11.97 -6.26 -14.97
CA LYS A 12 -12.42 -7.35 -15.86
C LYS A 12 -11.27 -8.20 -16.39
N SER A 13 -10.10 -7.62 -16.65
CA SER A 13 -8.90 -8.35 -17.08
C SER A 13 -8.34 -9.26 -15.98
N THR A 14 -8.44 -8.84 -14.72
CA THR A 14 -8.00 -9.63 -13.56
C THR A 14 -8.99 -10.74 -13.24
N LEU A 15 -10.29 -10.47 -13.42
CA LEU A 15 -11.37 -11.41 -13.26
C LEU A 15 -11.62 -12.17 -14.57
N LYS A 16 -10.82 -13.20 -14.87
CA LYS A 16 -11.20 -14.24 -15.84
C LYS A 16 -12.49 -14.94 -15.37
N THR A 17 -13.64 -14.31 -15.54
CA THR A 17 -14.95 -14.88 -15.23
C THR A 17 -15.35 -15.81 -16.37
N ARG A 18 -14.96 -17.08 -16.27
CA ARG A 18 -15.94 -18.13 -16.54
C ARG A 18 -16.81 -18.26 -15.28
N PRO A 19 -18.13 -18.47 -15.39
CA PRO A 19 -19.00 -18.51 -14.24
C PRO A 19 -18.67 -19.76 -13.42
N ILE A 20 -18.11 -19.55 -12.22
CA ILE A 20 -17.81 -20.63 -11.27
C ILE A 20 -18.89 -20.55 -10.20
N PHE A 21 -19.97 -21.33 -10.36
CA PHE A 21 -21.03 -21.55 -9.36
C PHE A 21 -20.54 -22.30 -8.09
N HIS A 22 -19.25 -22.19 -7.76
CA HIS A 22 -18.60 -22.88 -6.64
C HIS A 22 -17.67 -21.95 -5.84
N LYS A 23 -17.59 -20.65 -6.18
CA LYS A 23 -17.02 -19.65 -5.26
C LYS A 23 -18.15 -19.19 -4.35
N ILE A 24 -18.13 -19.67 -3.11
CA ILE A 24 -19.03 -19.25 -2.02
C ILE A 24 -19.16 -17.72 -2.06
N ASP A 25 -20.39 -17.19 -2.09
CA ASP A 25 -20.68 -15.77 -2.32
C ASP A 25 -19.87 -14.85 -1.39
N GLU A 26 -19.54 -15.32 -0.19
CA GLU A 26 -18.65 -14.69 0.78
C GLU A 26 -17.29 -14.31 0.18
N THR A 27 -16.69 -15.17 -0.64
CA THR A 27 -15.38 -14.91 -1.28
C THR A 27 -15.50 -13.81 -2.34
N ILE A 28 -16.61 -13.79 -3.09
CA ILE A 28 -16.88 -12.75 -4.10
C ILE A 28 -17.12 -11.41 -3.40
N ARG A 29 -17.95 -11.39 -2.35
CA ARG A 29 -18.20 -10.19 -1.53
C ARG A 29 -16.90 -9.65 -0.92
N GLY A 30 -16.07 -10.51 -0.35
CA GLY A 30 -14.77 -10.14 0.20
C GLY A 30 -13.84 -9.51 -0.85
N HIS A 31 -13.76 -10.08 -2.05
CA HIS A 31 -12.92 -9.53 -3.11
C HIS A 31 -13.41 -8.18 -3.63
N VAL A 32 -14.72 -8.02 -3.83
CA VAL A 32 -15.31 -6.73 -4.24
C VAL A 32 -15.07 -5.66 -3.18
N PHE A 33 -15.28 -6.01 -1.91
CA PHE A 33 -15.00 -5.11 -0.79
C PHE A 33 -13.54 -4.68 -0.75
N CYS A 34 -12.59 -5.63 -0.75
CA CYS A 34 -11.16 -5.33 -0.72
C CYS A 34 -10.72 -4.49 -1.92
N SER A 35 -11.25 -4.76 -3.11
CA SER A 35 -10.94 -4.00 -4.33
C SER A 35 -11.46 -2.55 -4.25
N PHE A 36 -12.68 -2.38 -3.76
CA PHE A 36 -13.25 -1.05 -3.53
C PHE A 36 -12.49 -0.28 -2.45
N LEU A 37 -12.13 -0.94 -1.34
CA LEU A 37 -11.33 -0.35 -0.28
C LEU A 37 -9.95 0.09 -0.81
N ALA A 38 -9.26 -0.76 -1.57
CA ALA A 38 -7.99 -0.42 -2.18
C ALA A 38 -8.10 0.81 -3.11
N LEU A 39 -9.17 0.89 -3.91
CA LEU A 39 -9.44 2.04 -4.77
C LEU A 39 -9.67 3.33 -3.96
N MET A 40 -10.47 3.24 -2.90
CA MET A 40 -10.73 4.37 -1.99
C MET A 40 -9.45 4.86 -1.32
N LEU A 41 -8.63 3.95 -0.80
CA LEU A 41 -7.34 4.28 -0.17
C LEU A 41 -6.38 4.93 -1.16
N ARG A 42 -6.27 4.40 -2.39
CA ARG A 42 -5.45 5.00 -3.45
C ARG A 42 -5.91 6.41 -3.80
N LYS A 43 -7.23 6.62 -3.95
CA LYS A 43 -7.80 7.94 -4.28
C LYS A 43 -7.56 8.95 -3.16
N GLU A 44 -7.72 8.53 -1.90
CA GLU A 44 -7.48 9.39 -0.74
C GLU A 44 -5.99 9.76 -0.63
N LEU A 45 -5.08 8.81 -0.83
CA LEU A 45 -3.64 9.11 -0.85
C LEU A 45 -3.29 10.11 -1.95
N ALA A 46 -3.78 9.91 -3.18
CA ALA A 46 -3.57 10.85 -4.28
C ALA A 46 -4.08 12.25 -3.94
N ARG A 47 -5.29 12.37 -3.38
CA ARG A 47 -5.88 13.65 -2.95
C ARG A 47 -5.02 14.37 -1.90
N ARG A 48 -4.43 13.63 -0.96
CA ARG A 48 -3.54 14.22 0.07
C ARG A 48 -2.24 14.72 -0.55
N LEU A 49 -1.61 13.93 -1.41
CA LEU A 49 -0.39 14.30 -2.13
C LEU A 49 -0.61 15.53 -3.02
N GLU A 50 -1.71 15.58 -3.78
CA GLU A 50 -2.07 16.74 -4.60
C GLU A 50 -2.24 18.00 -3.76
N LYS A 51 -2.88 17.88 -2.58
CA LYS A 51 -3.07 19.00 -1.65
C LYS A 51 -1.75 19.56 -1.10
N SER A 52 -0.72 18.72 -0.96
CA SER A 52 0.63 19.13 -0.57
C SER A 52 1.55 19.46 -1.77
N GLY A 53 1.02 19.45 -3.00
CA GLY A 53 1.77 19.80 -4.21
C GLY A 53 2.69 18.69 -4.73
N HIS A 54 2.48 17.46 -4.30
CA HIS A 54 3.26 16.29 -4.71
C HIS A 54 2.55 15.48 -5.79
N TYR A 55 3.28 15.16 -6.85
CA TYR A 55 2.83 14.32 -7.96
C TYR A 55 3.87 13.23 -8.17
N PHE A 56 3.51 11.98 -7.83
CA PHE A 56 4.39 10.83 -7.94
C PHE A 56 3.74 9.75 -8.81
N GLU A 57 4.57 9.01 -9.53
CA GLU A 57 4.12 7.80 -10.21
C GLU A 57 3.72 6.73 -9.18
N TRP A 58 2.64 5.99 -9.49
CA TRP A 58 2.14 4.99 -8.57
C TRP A 58 3.13 3.86 -8.30
N GLU A 59 3.93 3.49 -9.32
CA GLU A 59 4.97 2.48 -9.18
C GLU A 59 6.08 2.94 -8.24
N ASP A 60 6.41 4.23 -8.21
CA ASP A 60 7.41 4.78 -7.29
C ASP A 60 6.93 4.68 -5.85
N ILE A 61 5.68 5.08 -5.59
CA ILE A 61 5.04 4.95 -4.27
C ILE A 61 5.08 3.49 -3.80
N LYS A 62 4.65 2.55 -4.65
CA LYS A 62 4.64 1.12 -4.30
C LYS A 62 6.04 0.59 -4.03
N ARG A 63 7.02 0.92 -4.88
CA ARG A 63 8.39 0.47 -4.75
C ARG A 63 8.99 0.96 -3.44
N ASP A 64 8.87 2.25 -3.16
CA ASP A 64 9.51 2.88 -2.02
C ASP A 64 8.84 2.45 -0.70
N LEU A 65 7.51 2.29 -0.68
CA LEU A 65 6.81 1.69 0.47
C LEU A 65 7.17 0.21 0.68
N LYS A 66 7.38 -0.57 -0.39
CA LYS A 66 7.81 -1.97 -0.28
C LYS A 66 9.26 -2.09 0.19
N ALA A 67 10.10 -1.11 -0.11
CA ALA A 67 11.47 -1.03 0.38
C ALA A 67 11.53 -0.67 1.86
N LEU A 68 10.47 -0.08 2.43
CA LEU A 68 10.34 0.12 3.86
C LEU A 68 10.12 -1.22 4.55
N GLN A 69 11.17 -1.73 5.19
CA GLN A 69 11.17 -3.00 5.87
C GLN A 69 11.82 -2.85 7.23
N GLU A 70 11.51 -3.79 8.10
CA GLU A 70 12.09 -3.88 9.41
C GLU A 70 12.67 -5.28 9.60
N THR A 71 13.90 -5.33 10.09
CA THR A 71 14.61 -6.57 10.41
C THR A 71 14.92 -6.58 11.89
N VAL A 72 14.61 -7.69 12.55
CA VAL A 72 14.96 -7.90 13.95
C VAL A 72 16.28 -8.66 14.01
N ILE A 73 17.26 -8.07 14.70
CA ILE A 73 18.54 -8.70 15.01
C ILE A 73 18.62 -9.01 16.50
N ALA A 74 19.32 -10.07 16.86
CA ALA A 74 19.64 -10.39 18.24
C ALA A 74 21.15 -10.30 18.45
N ASP A 75 21.58 -9.50 19.43
CA ASP A 75 22.99 -9.37 19.82
C ASP A 75 23.10 -9.37 21.35
N LYS A 76 23.99 -10.21 21.89
CA LYS A 76 24.31 -10.27 23.33
C LYS A 76 23.09 -10.32 24.27
N GLY A 77 22.06 -11.10 23.89
CA GLY A 77 20.84 -11.25 24.68
C GLY A 77 19.84 -10.08 24.56
N LYS A 78 20.14 -9.07 23.75
CA LYS A 78 19.25 -7.97 23.39
C LYS A 78 18.69 -8.17 21.99
N ARG A 79 17.46 -7.72 21.76
CA ARG A 79 16.84 -7.69 20.43
C ARG A 79 16.76 -6.26 19.93
N PHE A 80 17.08 -6.03 18.67
CA PHE A 80 16.95 -4.71 18.05
C PHE A 80 16.12 -4.84 16.78
N ALA A 81 15.18 -3.94 16.57
CA ALA A 81 14.54 -3.74 15.27
C ALA A 81 15.26 -2.64 14.51
N ILE A 82 15.72 -2.97 13.31
CA ILE A 82 16.36 -2.05 12.37
C ILE A 82 15.42 -1.84 11.19
N ARG A 83 15.05 -0.60 10.95
CA ARG A 83 14.22 -0.21 9.81
C ARG A 83 15.12 0.24 8.65
N SER A 84 14.77 -0.13 7.42
CA SER A 84 15.42 0.40 6.22
C SER A 84 15.21 1.92 6.11
N GLN A 85 16.04 2.63 5.35
CA GLN A 85 15.88 4.08 5.18
C GLN A 85 14.60 4.44 4.40
N CYS A 86 13.96 5.56 4.75
CA CYS A 86 12.85 6.11 3.95
C CYS A 86 13.42 6.83 2.72
N LEU A 87 13.60 6.11 1.61
CA LEU A 87 14.08 6.70 0.36
C LEU A 87 12.92 7.09 -0.55
N GLY A 88 13.20 8.00 -1.50
CA GLY A 88 12.27 8.43 -2.53
C GLY A 88 10.97 9.03 -1.96
N THR A 89 9.85 8.52 -2.43
CA THR A 89 8.51 8.99 -2.08
C THR A 89 8.07 8.58 -0.68
N GLY A 90 8.68 7.54 -0.09
CA GLY A 90 8.18 6.88 1.13
C GLY A 90 8.07 7.81 2.35
N GLY A 91 9.06 8.70 2.55
CA GLY A 91 9.03 9.65 3.67
C GLY A 91 7.92 10.71 3.55
N ILE A 92 7.67 11.18 2.32
CA ILE A 92 6.60 12.14 2.03
C ILE A 92 5.25 11.46 2.20
N VAL A 93 5.08 10.26 1.61
CA VAL A 93 3.84 9.49 1.72
C VAL A 93 3.48 9.24 3.19
N MET A 94 4.43 8.80 4.02
CA MET A 94 4.21 8.60 5.46
C MET A 94 3.76 9.88 6.18
N ARG A 95 4.39 11.02 5.87
CA ARG A 95 3.99 12.32 6.41
C ARG A 95 2.55 12.67 6.04
N GLU A 96 2.20 12.55 4.75
CA GLU A 96 0.87 12.95 4.25
C GLU A 96 -0.27 12.06 4.80
N ILE A 97 0.03 10.78 5.06
CA ILE A 97 -0.94 9.89 5.73
C ILE A 97 -0.97 10.08 7.26
N GLY A 98 -0.08 10.90 7.82
CA GLY A 98 0.00 11.17 9.26
C GLY A 98 0.67 10.05 10.07
N VAL A 99 1.50 9.22 9.42
CA VAL A 99 2.23 8.12 10.06
C VAL A 99 3.67 8.56 10.32
N SER A 100 4.08 8.55 11.59
CA SER A 100 5.47 8.76 11.96
C SER A 100 6.26 7.47 11.77
N ALA A 101 7.34 7.53 11.00
CA ALA A 101 8.25 6.39 10.87
C ALA A 101 8.96 6.15 12.22
N PRO A 102 9.02 4.91 12.72
CA PRO A 102 9.75 4.62 13.94
C PRO A 102 11.26 4.85 13.76
N PRO A 103 12.02 5.03 14.85
CA PRO A 103 13.46 5.19 14.80
C PRO A 103 14.13 4.09 13.97
N THR A 104 15.19 4.45 13.25
CA THR A 104 15.93 3.52 12.38
C THR A 104 16.47 2.31 13.13
N VAL A 105 16.86 2.49 14.40
CA VAL A 105 17.25 1.41 15.30
C VAL A 105 16.46 1.58 16.59
N ARG A 106 15.83 0.51 17.07
CA ARG A 106 15.20 0.47 18.39
C ARG A 106 15.50 -0.86 19.10
N GLU A 107 15.76 -0.78 20.40
CA GLU A 107 15.82 -1.97 21.24
C GLU A 107 14.39 -2.49 21.49
N LEU A 108 14.20 -3.80 21.35
CA LEU A 108 12.95 -4.50 21.65
C LEU A 108 13.08 -5.11 23.04
N LEU A 109 12.15 -4.76 23.92
CA LEU A 109 12.02 -5.34 25.26
C LEU A 109 11.65 -6.84 25.21
#